data_AF-F3KCK8-F1
#
_entry.id   AF-F3KCK8-F1
#
_cell.length_a   1.000
_cell.length_b   1.000
_cell.length_c   1.000
_cell.angle_alpha   90.00
_cell.angle_beta   90.00
_cell.angle_gamma   90.00
#
_symmetry.space_group_name_H-M   'P 1'
#
loop_
_entity.id
_entity.type
_entity.pdbx_description
1 polymer ?
#
loop_
_entity_poly.entity_id
_entity_poly.type
_entity_poly.pdbx_seq_one_letter_code
_entity_poly.pdbx_strand_id
1 'polypeptide(L)'
;MNHDVNDFSKYLKGGPVVIGNNCWLATNSVILPEVVLGDHTVVAAGAVVTKSYPQGNVVLAGVPAVPVKELDNYKSEQVSPN
;
A
#
# COMPACT_ATOMS: atom_id res chain seq x y z
N MET A 1 11.00 6.68 8.28
CA MET A 1 11.41 5.98 9.52
C MET A 1 11.10 6.93 10.66
N ASN A 2 10.32 6.51 11.65
CA ASN A 2 9.77 7.40 12.69
C ASN A 2 10.67 7.46 13.94
N HIS A 3 11.96 7.11 13.79
CA HIS A 3 12.93 7.04 14.87
C HIS A 3 14.13 7.91 14.53
N ASP A 4 14.62 8.67 15.51
CA ASP A 4 15.90 9.37 15.40
C ASP A 4 17.03 8.34 15.57
N VAL A 5 17.89 8.22 14.55
CA VAL A 5 18.99 7.23 14.54
C VAL A 5 20.10 7.58 15.53
N ASN A 6 20.13 8.82 16.05
CA ASN A 6 21.09 9.29 17.03
C ASN A 6 20.49 9.40 18.44
N ASP A 7 19.18 9.23 18.58
CA ASP A 7 18.47 9.35 19.86
C ASP A 7 17.19 8.50 19.86
N PHE A 8 17.31 7.23 20.24
CA PHE A 8 16.16 6.31 20.27
C PHE A 8 15.08 6.68 21.30
N SER A 9 15.33 7.64 22.19
CA SER A 9 14.30 8.15 23.10
C SER A 9 13.34 9.12 22.40
N LYS A 10 13.70 9.64 21.22
CA LYS A 10 12.90 10.55 20.42
C LYS A 10 12.11 9.82 19.34
N TYR A 11 10.79 9.98 19.42
CA TYR A 11 9.88 9.58 18.35
C TYR A 11 9.76 10.71 17.33
N LEU A 12 10.17 10.46 16.08
CA LEU A 12 9.95 11.39 14.98
C LEU A 12 8.49 11.26 14.52
N LYS A 13 7.77 12.38 14.52
CA LYS A 13 6.35 12.43 14.19
C LYS A 13 6.18 12.15 12.69
N GLY A 14 5.78 10.93 12.35
CA GLY A 14 5.39 10.54 10.98
C GLY A 14 3.88 10.46 10.82
N GLY A 15 3.40 10.66 9.59
CA GLY A 15 2.03 10.41 9.20
C GLY A 15 1.68 8.90 9.15
N PRO A 16 0.38 8.56 9.12
CA PRO A 16 -0.07 7.17 9.08
C PRO A 16 0.24 6.53 7.72
N VAL A 17 0.34 5.19 7.71
CA VAL A 17 0.12 4.42 6.49
C VAL A 17 -1.38 4.24 6.31
N VAL A 18 -1.89 4.51 5.11
CA VAL A 18 -3.32 4.38 4.78
C VAL A 18 -3.48 3.34 3.69
N ILE A 19 -4.29 2.30 3.96
CA ILE A 19 -4.59 1.23 3.01
C ILE A 19 -6.09 1.30 2.71
N GLY A 20 -6.44 1.53 1.45
CA GLY A 20 -7.82 1.56 0.98
C GLY A 20 -8.52 0.20 0.99
N ASN A 21 -9.78 0.19 0.60
CA ASN A 21 -10.61 -1.01 0.55
C ASN A 21 -10.11 -1.99 -0.51
N ASN A 22 -10.32 -3.29 -0.31
CA ASN A 22 -10.05 -4.34 -1.29
C ASN A 22 -8.59 -4.38 -1.79
N CYS A 23 -7.63 -3.85 -1.02
CA CYS A 23 -6.22 -3.99 -1.34
C CYS A 23 -5.74 -5.42 -1.12
N TRP A 24 -4.87 -5.91 -1.99
CA TRP A 24 -4.21 -7.20 -1.85
C TRP A 24 -2.71 -6.99 -1.65
N LEU A 25 -2.23 -7.22 -0.43
CA LEU A 25 -0.81 -7.17 -0.09
C LEU A 25 -0.23 -8.59 -0.15
N ALA A 26 0.54 -8.90 -1.19
CA ALA A 26 1.14 -10.21 -1.34
C ALA A 26 2.32 -10.42 -0.38
N THR A 27 2.73 -11.68 -0.20
CA THR A 27 3.75 -12.09 0.76
C THR A 27 5.01 -11.24 0.70
N ASN A 28 5.49 -10.82 1.87
CA ASN A 28 6.74 -10.05 2.02
C ASN A 28 6.75 -8.69 1.31
N SER A 29 5.59 -8.11 0.98
CA SER A 29 5.52 -6.70 0.57
C SER A 29 5.82 -5.77 1.73
N VAL A 30 6.56 -4.68 1.50
CA VAL A 30 6.89 -3.66 2.50
C VAL A 30 6.27 -2.34 2.10
N ILE A 31 5.51 -1.73 3.01
CA ILE A 31 4.92 -0.40 2.83
C ILE A 31 5.67 0.59 3.73
N LEU A 32 6.31 1.60 3.14
CA LEU A 32 7.03 2.61 3.91
C LEU A 32 6.08 3.58 4.63
N PRO A 33 6.56 4.28 5.68
CA PRO A 33 5.75 5.28 6.39
C PRO A 33 5.12 6.31 5.45
N GLU A 34 3.94 6.81 5.84
CA GLU A 34 3.20 7.88 5.14
C GLU A 34 2.66 7.51 3.75
N VAL A 35 2.82 6.25 3.33
CA VAL A 35 2.26 5.76 2.07
C VAL A 35 0.75 5.63 2.19
N VAL A 36 0.05 6.14 1.17
CA VAL A 36 -1.39 5.98 0.94
C VAL A 36 -1.61 5.10 -0.28
N LEU A 37 -2.26 3.97 -0.09
CA LEU A 37 -2.74 3.10 -1.18
C LEU A 37 -4.23 3.32 -1.37
N GLY A 38 -4.64 3.69 -2.59
CA GLY A 38 -6.05 3.78 -2.95
C GLY A 38 -6.72 2.42 -3.03
N ASP A 39 -8.04 2.41 -3.14
CA ASP A 39 -8.86 1.20 -3.19
C ASP A 39 -8.41 0.26 -4.31
N HIS A 40 -8.53 -1.05 -4.09
CA HIS A 40 -8.20 -2.08 -5.08
C HIS A 40 -6.75 -1.99 -5.60
N THR A 41 -5.80 -1.68 -4.70
CA THR A 41 -4.37 -1.75 -5.00
C THR A 41 -3.83 -3.14 -4.68
N VAL A 42 -3.15 -3.76 -5.65
CA VAL A 42 -2.38 -5.00 -5.47
C VAL A 42 -0.91 -4.64 -5.30
N VAL A 43 -0.28 -5.09 -4.21
CA VAL A 43 1.16 -4.97 -4.00
C VAL A 43 1.79 -6.33 -4.16
N ALA A 44 2.64 -6.48 -5.19
CA ALA A 44 3.27 -7.75 -5.53
C ALA A 44 4.21 -8.26 -4.44
N ALA A 45 4.48 -9.57 -4.45
CA ALA A 45 5.33 -10.20 -3.45
C ALA A 45 6.74 -9.60 -3.48
N GLY A 46 7.29 -9.30 -2.29
CA GLY A 46 8.61 -8.68 -2.16
C GLY A 46 8.72 -7.22 -2.61
N ALA A 47 7.63 -6.57 -3.05
CA ALA A 47 7.67 -5.17 -3.47
C ALA A 47 7.89 -4.23 -2.27
N VAL A 48 8.63 -3.14 -2.49
CA VAL A 48 8.86 -2.09 -1.48
C VAL A 48 8.21 -0.80 -1.97
N VAL A 49 7.06 -0.47 -1.41
CA VAL A 49 6.30 0.73 -1.77
C VAL A 49 6.86 1.93 -1.01
N THR A 50 7.51 2.82 -1.76
CA THR A 50 8.16 4.03 -1.23
C THR A 50 7.39 5.31 -1.52
N LYS A 51 6.33 5.23 -2.33
CA LYS A 51 5.51 6.37 -2.76
C LYS A 51 4.02 6.00 -2.74
N SER A 52 3.18 6.94 -2.33
CA SER A 52 1.72 6.80 -2.33
C SER A 52 1.17 6.63 -3.75
N TYR A 53 0.09 5.86 -3.84
CA TYR A 53 -0.72 5.70 -5.04
C TYR A 53 -2.22 5.81 -4.66
N PRO A 54 -2.71 7.03 -4.34
CA PRO A 54 -4.08 7.23 -3.84
C PRO A 54 -5.17 6.92 -4.88
N GLN A 55 -4.83 6.79 -6.16
CA GLN A 55 -5.77 6.53 -7.24
C GLN A 55 -6.36 5.11 -7.21
N GLY A 56 -5.64 4.15 -6.62
CA GLY A 56 -6.08 2.75 -6.55
C GLY A 56 -6.08 2.04 -7.90
N ASN A 57 -6.81 0.91 -7.98
CA ASN A 57 -7.02 0.09 -9.18
C ASN A 57 -5.72 -0.22 -9.96
N VAL A 58 -4.69 -0.66 -9.24
CA VAL A 58 -3.36 -0.83 -9.83
C VAL A 58 -2.63 -2.01 -9.21
N VAL A 59 -1.68 -2.58 -9.96
CA VAL A 59 -0.65 -3.48 -9.44
C VAL A 59 0.65 -2.70 -9.28
N LEU A 60 1.19 -2.67 -8.06
CA LEU A 60 2.51 -2.12 -7.73
C LEU A 60 3.51 -3.27 -7.56
N ALA A 61 4.66 -3.19 -8.22
CA ALA A 61 5.71 -4.22 -8.12
C ALA A 61 7.12 -3.62 -8.20
N GLY A 62 8.09 -4.33 -7.61
CA GLY A 62 9.52 -3.97 -7.65
C GLY A 62 10.05 -3.28 -6.39
N VAL A 63 11.33 -2.93 -6.44
CA VAL A 63 12.06 -2.22 -5.38
C VAL A 63 12.91 -1.12 -6.05
N PRO A 64 12.44 0.16 -6.07
CA PRO A 64 11.18 0.63 -5.52
C PRO A 64 9.96 0.16 -6.34
N ALA A 65 8.82 0.01 -5.67
CA ALA A 65 7.59 -0.41 -6.34
C ALA A 65 7.06 0.68 -7.28
N VAL A 66 6.68 0.28 -8.49
CA VAL A 66 6.08 1.14 -9.52
C VAL A 66 4.78 0.51 -10.05
N PRO A 67 3.84 1.30 -10.59
CA PRO A 67 2.67 0.76 -11.27
C PRO A 67 3.11 -0.05 -12.50
N VAL A 68 2.71 -1.32 -12.55
CA VAL A 68 3.04 -2.24 -13.66
C VAL A 68 1.81 -2.67 -14.44
N LYS A 69 0.62 -2.48 -13.89
CA LYS A 69 -0.65 -2.82 -14.52
C LYS A 69 -1.80 -2.03 -13.91
N GLU A 70 -2.65 -1.44 -14.75
CA GLU A 70 -3.96 -0.92 -14.34
C GLU A 70 -4.96 -2.06 -14.23
N LEU A 71 -5.85 -1.98 -13.24
CA LEU A 71 -6.91 -2.96 -12.99
C LEU A 71 -8.25 -2.37 -13.42
N ASP A 72 -9.13 -3.25 -13.90
CA ASP A 72 -10.54 -2.91 -14.10
C ASP A 72 -11.23 -2.62 -12.76
N ASN A 73 -12.44 -2.09 -12.82
CA ASN A 73 -13.27 -1.86 -11.64
C ASN A 73 -13.41 -3.15 -10.79
N TYR A 74 -13.26 -3.01 -9.48
CA TYR A 74 -13.42 -4.12 -8.54
C TYR A 74 -14.82 -4.72 -8.67
N LYS A 75 -14.90 -6.03 -8.90
CA LYS A 75 -16.16 -6.77 -8.93
C LYS A 75 -16.50 -7.16 -7.50
N SER A 76 -17.38 -6.40 -6.84
CA SER A 76 -18.03 -6.90 -5.63
C SER A 76 -19.10 -7.92 -6.03
N GLU A 77 -19.03 -9.13 -5.49
CA GLU A 77 -20.17 -10.03 -5.55
C GLU A 77 -21.33 -9.39 -4.79
N GLN A 78 -22.44 -9.14 -5.48
CA GLN A 78 -23.71 -8.86 -4.83
C GLN A 78 -24.07 -10.14 -4.08
N VAL A 79 -23.81 -10.19 -2.77
CA VAL A 79 -24.39 -11.25 -1.93
C VAL A 79 -25.88 -10.99 -1.95
N SER A 80 -26.61 -11.71 -2.81
CA SER A 80 -28.06 -11.73 -2.79
C SER A 80 -28.50 -12.14 -1.39
N PRO A 81 -29.26 -11.32 -0.65
CA PRO A 81 -29.82 -11.75 0.62
C PRO A 81 -30.73 -12.94 0.34
N ASN A 82 -30.40 -14.09 0.93
CA ASN A 82 -31.33 -15.23 1.04
C ASN A 82 -32.52 -14.83 1.91
#